data_AF-A0A9X1KSI7-F1
#
_entry.id   AF-A0A9X1KSI7-F1
#
_cell.length_a   1.000
_cell.length_b   1.000
_cell.length_c   1.000
_cell.angle_alpha   90.00
_cell.angle_beta   90.00
_cell.angle_gamma   90.00
#
_symmetry.space_group_name_H-M   'P 1'
#
loop_
_entity.id
_entity.type
_entity.pdbx_description
1 polymer ?
#
loop_
_entity_poly.entity_id
_entity_poly.type
_entity_poly.pdbx_seq_one_letter_code
_entity_poly.pdbx_strand_id
1 'polypeptide(L)'
;MNYEDIKRHFENNPPPKEVQWTAWANITDTKLFLRSCYIGIINFNGPADRCPAWWHLRDFYILMKKNANLQAVPEETVEENSIETISETTSSEEIPAESEVAVSN
;
A
#
# COMPACT_ATOMS: atom_id res chain seq x y z
N MET A 1 -12.25 -7.84 -9.16
CA MET A 1 -12.78 -7.28 -7.91
C MET A 1 -12.67 -5.78 -8.02
N ASN A 2 -13.77 -5.03 -7.90
CA ASN A 2 -13.74 -3.57 -8.07
C ASN A 2 -13.77 -2.86 -6.71
N TYR A 3 -13.29 -1.62 -6.65
CA TYR A 3 -13.25 -0.87 -5.39
C TYR A 3 -14.64 -0.47 -4.87
N GLU A 4 -15.60 -0.27 -5.77
CA GLU A 4 -17.01 -0.02 -5.42
C GLU A 4 -17.65 -1.25 -4.74
N ASP A 5 -17.32 -2.46 -5.18
CA ASP A 5 -17.82 -3.70 -4.55
C ASP A 5 -17.31 -3.83 -3.11
N ILE A 6 -16.01 -3.54 -2.91
CA ILE A 6 -15.37 -3.55 -1.60
C ILE A 6 -15.99 -2.49 -0.69
N LYS A 7 -16.24 -1.28 -1.22
CA LYS A 7 -16.91 -0.21 -0.50
C LYS A 7 -18.29 -0.64 -0.01
N ARG A 8 -19.10 -1.19 -0.91
CA ARG A 8 -20.44 -1.68 -0.57
C ARG A 8 -20.39 -2.82 0.46
N HIS A 9 -19.35 -3.66 0.44
CA HIS A 9 -19.18 -4.70 1.45
C HIS A 9 -18.96 -4.11 2.84
N PHE A 10 -18.04 -3.15 2.99
CA PHE A 10 -17.75 -2.51 4.27
C PHE A 10 -18.86 -1.56 4.76
N GLU A 11 -19.69 -1.02 3.87
CA GLU A 11 -20.89 -0.27 4.25
C GLU A 11 -21.95 -1.16 4.91
N ASN A 12 -22.12 -2.40 4.43
CA ASN A 12 -23.08 -3.36 4.99
C ASN A 12 -22.51 -4.15 6.17
N ASN A 13 -21.20 -4.41 6.18
CA ASN A 13 -20.49 -5.12 7.24
C ASN A 13 -19.36 -4.21 7.74
N PRO A 14 -19.66 -3.29 8.67
CA PRO A 14 -18.67 -2.34 9.14
C PRO A 14 -17.51 -3.09 9.80
N PRO A 15 -16.26 -2.83 9.38
CA PRO A 15 -15.11 -3.49 9.98
C PRO A 15 -14.89 -2.96 11.42
N PRO A 16 -14.13 -3.71 12.24
CA PRO A 16 -13.73 -3.25 13.58
C PRO A 16 -13.04 -1.89 13.51
N LYS A 17 -13.18 -1.09 14.57
CA LYS A 17 -12.58 0.25 14.63
C LYS A 17 -11.05 0.18 14.51
N GLU A 18 -10.46 -0.77 15.21
CA GLU A 18 -9.02 -1.03 15.20
C GLU A 18 -8.77 -2.41 14.63
N VAL A 19 -7.82 -2.52 13.70
CA VAL A 19 -7.46 -3.78 13.04
C VAL A 19 -5.93 -3.86 12.98
N GLN A 20 -5.36 -4.89 13.63
CA GLN A 20 -3.98 -5.26 13.39
C GLN A 20 -3.85 -5.76 11.95
N TRP A 21 -3.10 -5.02 11.13
CA TRP A 21 -2.86 -5.38 9.74
C TRP A 21 -1.64 -6.29 9.64
N THR A 22 -0.54 -5.90 10.29
CA THR A 22 0.66 -6.72 10.47
C THR A 22 1.16 -6.62 11.91
N ALA A 23 2.13 -7.43 12.31
CA ALA A 23 2.72 -7.38 13.65
C ALA A 23 3.32 -6.01 14.02
N TRP A 24 3.64 -5.19 13.00
CA TRP A 24 4.27 -3.88 13.15
C TRP A 24 3.40 -2.72 12.66
N ALA A 25 2.24 -2.99 12.06
CA ALA A 25 1.30 -1.98 11.57
C ALA A 25 -0.11 -2.24 12.09
N ASN A 26 -0.64 -1.26 12.82
CA ASN A 26 -2.01 -1.29 13.33
C ASN A 26 -2.81 -0.14 12.71
N ILE A 27 -4.02 -0.46 12.24
CA ILE A 27 -4.98 0.53 11.79
C ILE A 27 -5.81 0.94 12.98
N THR A 28 -5.66 2.19 13.43
CA THR A 28 -6.37 2.73 14.60
C THR A 28 -7.79 3.21 14.29
N ASP A 29 -8.03 3.61 13.05
CA ASP A 29 -9.37 3.95 12.56
C ASP A 29 -9.55 3.40 11.14
N THR A 30 -10.21 2.26 11.06
CA THR A 30 -10.48 1.60 9.78
C THR A 30 -11.34 2.46 8.85
N LYS A 31 -12.25 3.28 9.38
CA LYS A 31 -13.08 4.14 8.52
C LYS A 31 -12.24 5.26 7.90
N LEU A 32 -11.31 5.82 8.67
CA LEU A 32 -10.39 6.83 8.16
C LEU A 32 -9.45 6.24 7.11
N PHE A 33 -8.90 5.04 7.36
CA PHE A 33 -8.06 4.32 6.39
C PHE A 33 -8.81 4.06 5.08
N LEU A 34 -10.03 3.50 5.15
CA LEU A 34 -10.86 3.24 3.98
C LEU A 34 -11.17 4.53 3.22
N ARG A 35 -11.54 5.60 3.93
CA ARG A 35 -11.81 6.91 3.32
C ARG A 35 -10.59 7.44 2.58
N SER A 36 -9.39 7.35 3.17
CA SER A 36 -8.14 7.75 2.54
C SER A 36 -7.89 6.96 1.24
N CYS A 37 -8.09 5.64 1.29
CA CYS A 37 -7.93 4.79 0.10
C CYS A 37 -8.90 5.20 -1.01
N TYR A 38 -10.20 5.37 -0.71
CA TYR A 38 -11.18 5.76 -1.73
C TYR A 38 -10.88 7.13 -2.34
N ILE A 39 -10.48 8.12 -1.53
CA ILE A 39 -10.09 9.44 -2.03
C ILE A 39 -8.87 9.32 -2.95
N GLY A 40 -7.87 8.51 -2.58
CA GLY A 40 -6.69 8.27 -3.39
C GLY A 40 -7.03 7.61 -4.73
N ILE A 41 -7.95 6.64 -4.74
CA ILE A 41 -8.39 5.96 -5.97
C ILE A 41 -9.13 6.92 -6.89
N ILE A 42 -10.08 7.71 -6.36
CA ILE A 42 -10.91 8.62 -7.16
C ILE A 42 -10.07 9.74 -7.79
N ASN A 43 -9.07 10.25 -7.07
CA ASN A 43 -8.20 11.31 -7.58
C ASN A 43 -7.06 10.80 -8.46
N PHE A 44 -6.87 9.48 -8.57
CA PHE A 44 -5.79 8.91 -9.36
C PHE A 44 -6.15 8.91 -10.85
N ASN A 45 -5.41 9.70 -11.63
CA ASN A 45 -5.52 9.69 -13.09
C ASN A 45 -4.68 8.56 -13.69
N GLY A 46 -5.25 7.35 -13.71
CA GLY A 46 -4.61 6.20 -14.34
C GLY A 46 -5.39 4.89 -14.15
N PRO A 47 -4.91 3.78 -14.72
CA PRO A 47 -5.53 2.47 -14.53
C PRO A 47 -5.46 2.06 -13.05
N ALA A 48 -6.56 1.53 -12.52
CA ALA A 48 -6.68 1.13 -11.11
C ALA A 48 -5.56 0.16 -10.69
N ASP A 49 -5.11 -0.72 -11.58
CA ASP A 49 -4.02 -1.68 -11.32
C ASP A 49 -2.68 -1.03 -10.95
N ARG A 50 -2.48 0.27 -11.24
CA ARG A 50 -1.27 1.03 -10.86
C ARG A 50 -1.48 1.97 -9.69
N CYS A 51 -2.70 2.05 -9.14
CA CYS A 51 -3.02 2.95 -8.04
C CYS A 51 -2.55 2.32 -6.70
N PRO A 52 -1.65 2.95 -5.94
CA PRO A 52 -1.20 2.41 -4.66
C PRO A 52 -2.34 2.30 -3.63
N ALA A 53 -3.26 3.26 -3.65
CA ALA A 53 -4.44 3.24 -2.78
C ALA A 53 -5.36 2.06 -3.09
N TRP A 54 -5.44 1.62 -4.35
CA TRP A 54 -6.17 0.41 -4.74
C TRP A 54 -5.52 -0.85 -4.18
N TRP A 55 -4.19 -0.93 -4.19
CA TRP A 55 -3.45 -2.07 -3.66
C TRP A 55 -3.65 -2.21 -2.16
N HIS A 56 -3.53 -1.12 -1.40
CA HIS A 56 -3.80 -1.11 0.04
C HIS A 56 -5.23 -1.53 0.36
N LEU A 57 -6.22 -1.02 -0.40
CA LEU A 57 -7.62 -1.40 -0.22
C LEU A 57 -7.86 -2.89 -0.48
N ARG A 58 -7.27 -3.42 -1.57
CA ARG A 58 -7.39 -4.82 -1.95
C ARG A 58 -6.77 -5.74 -0.90
N ASP A 59 -5.57 -5.43 -0.44
CA ASP A 59 -4.85 -6.23 0.55
C ASP A 59 -5.61 -6.27 1.88
N PHE A 60 -6.04 -5.10 2.36
CA PHE A 60 -6.87 -4.99 3.56
C PHE A 60 -8.17 -5.81 3.45
N TYR A 61 -8.82 -5.78 2.29
CA TYR A 61 -10.03 -6.57 2.06
C TYR A 61 -9.77 -8.09 2.08
N ILE A 62 -8.65 -8.55 1.52
CA ILE A 62 -8.26 -9.97 1.58
C ILE A 62 -7.98 -10.39 3.03
N LEU A 63 -7.26 -9.57 3.79
CA LEU A 63 -7.02 -9.78 5.22
C LEU A 63 -8.35 -9.89 5.98
N MET A 64 -9.27 -8.96 5.76
CA MET A 64 -10.58 -8.96 6.42
C MET A 64 -11.41 -10.20 6.06
N LYS A 65 -11.40 -10.66 4.81
CA LYS A 65 -12.08 -11.91 4.44
C LYS A 65 -11.46 -13.14 5.07
N LYS A 66 -10.13 -13.19 5.17
CA LYS A 66 -9.42 -14.25 5.88
C LYS A 66 -9.82 -14.26 7.35
N ASN A 67 -9.76 -13.11 8.02
CA ASN A 67 -10.12 -12.97 9.43
C ASN A 67 -11.60 -13.29 9.69
N ALA A 68 -12.51 -12.89 8.80
CA ALA A 68 -13.93 -13.23 8.92
C ALA A 68 -14.20 -14.74 8.77
N ASN A 69 -13.39 -15.45 7.99
CA ASN A 69 -13.44 -16.91 7.88
C ASN A 69 -12.76 -17.60 9.09
N LEU A 70 -11.70 -16.99 9.62
CA LEU A 70 -10.95 -17.48 10.78
C LEU A 70 -11.63 -17.21 12.12
N GLN A 71 -12.66 -16.36 12.21
CA GLN A 71 -13.47 -16.19 13.44
C GLN A 71 -14.26 -17.44 13.87
N ALA A 72 -14.02 -18.60 13.24
CA ALA A 72 -14.40 -19.91 13.77
C ALA A 72 -13.36 -20.55 14.73
N VAL A 73 -12.09 -20.11 14.81
CA VAL A 73 -11.06 -20.69 15.72
C VAL A 73 -9.97 -19.64 16.05
N PRO A 74 -9.54 -19.47 17.32
CA PRO A 74 -8.50 -18.51 17.66
C PRO A 74 -7.08 -19.06 17.41
N GLU A 75 -6.16 -18.11 17.19
CA GLU A 75 -4.70 -18.14 17.35
C GLU A 75 -3.76 -18.54 16.19
N GLU A 76 -2.85 -17.58 15.97
CA GLU A 76 -1.44 -17.63 15.54
C GLU A 76 -1.05 -18.45 14.30
N THR A 77 -0.64 -17.75 13.23
CA THR A 77 0.63 -18.08 12.55
C THR A 77 1.14 -16.96 11.65
N VAL A 78 2.44 -16.73 11.81
CA VAL A 78 3.36 -15.83 11.12
C VAL A 78 3.49 -16.22 9.65
N GLU A 79 3.61 -15.26 8.72
CA GLU A 79 4.60 -15.34 7.64
C GLU A 79 4.78 -14.02 6.87
N GLU A 80 6.06 -13.80 6.57
CA GLU A 80 6.79 -12.64 6.10
C GLU A 80 6.94 -12.68 4.56
N ASN A 81 6.73 -11.56 3.86
CA ASN A 81 7.39 -11.15 2.59
C ASN A 81 6.61 -9.98 1.94
N SER A 82 7.17 -8.90 1.41
CA SER A 82 8.53 -8.38 1.32
C SER A 82 8.38 -6.86 1.20
N ILE A 83 9.19 -6.11 1.95
CA ILE A 83 9.47 -4.71 1.67
C ILE A 83 10.60 -4.70 0.64
N GLU A 84 10.36 -4.12 -0.54
CA GLU A 84 11.46 -3.58 -1.34
C GLU A 84 11.21 -2.10 -1.62
N THR A 85 12.00 -1.31 -0.89
CA THR A 85 12.82 -0.23 -1.44
C THR A 85 12.08 1.03 -1.90
N ILE A 86 11.75 1.87 -0.91
CA ILE A 86 11.88 3.31 -1.08
C ILE A 86 13.38 3.66 -1.20
N SER A 87 13.78 4.23 -2.32
CA SER A 87 15.03 5.00 -2.42
C SER A 87 14.64 6.44 -2.72
N GLU A 88 14.50 7.22 -1.65
CA GLU A 88 14.28 8.66 -1.66
C GLU A 88 15.63 9.38 -1.85
N THR A 89 15.69 10.17 -2.92
CA THR A 89 16.43 11.41 -3.19
C THR A 89 17.72 11.78 -2.42
N THR A 90 18.79 12.07 -3.18
CA THR A 90 19.72 13.20 -2.94
C THR A 90 20.68 13.32 -4.13
N SER A 91 20.36 14.13 -5.15
CA SER A 91 20.94 15.46 -5.42
C SER A 91 22.31 15.72 -4.80
N SER A 92 23.38 15.57 -5.57
CA SER A 92 24.67 16.26 -5.39
C SER A 92 25.43 16.34 -6.72
N GLU A 93 25.42 17.56 -7.29
CA GLU A 93 26.53 18.26 -7.96
C GLU A 93 27.70 17.40 -8.52
N GLU A 94 27.80 17.27 -9.84
CA GLU A 94 29.05 16.85 -10.50
C GLU A 94 29.47 17.90 -11.54
N ILE A 95 30.60 18.54 -11.23
CA ILE A 95 31.35 19.50 -12.03
C ILE A 95 32.24 18.69 -12.98
N PRO A 96 32.18 18.84 -14.32
CA PRO A 96 33.19 18.22 -15.17
C PRO A 96 34.41 19.13 -15.23
N ALA A 97 35.44 18.74 -14.47
CA ALA A 97 36.80 19.24 -14.61
C ALA A 97 37.42 18.72 -15.93
N GLU A 98 38.14 19.61 -16.58
CA GLU A 98 38.96 19.41 -17.77
C GLU A 98 39.91 18.21 -17.64
N SER A 99 40.03 17.40 -18.70
CA SER A 99 41.25 16.65 -18.95
C SER A 99 41.53 16.52 -20.44
N GLU A 100 42.82 16.68 -20.73
CA GLU A 100 43.46 16.85 -22.01
C GLU A 100 43.22 15.68 -22.97
N VAL A 101 42.98 16.00 -24.25
CA VAL A 101 43.20 15.07 -25.34
C VAL A 101 44.37 15.58 -26.16
N ALA A 102 45.53 14.97 -25.94
CA ALA A 102 46.63 14.99 -26.88
C ALA A 102 46.18 14.33 -28.19
N VAL A 103 46.20 15.06 -29.29
CA VAL A 103 46.30 14.49 -30.64
C VAL A 103 47.41 15.24 -31.36
N SER A 104 48.50 14.50 -31.60
CA SER A 104 49.51 14.82 -32.59
C SER A 104 48.91 14.68 -33.99
N ASN A 105 49.10 15.68 -34.84
CA ASN A 105 49.49 15.50 -36.24
C ASN A 105 49.97 16.83 -36.85
#